data_AF-A0A7V2N1V2-F1
#
_entry.id   AF-A0A7V2N1V2-F1
#
_cell.length_a   1.000
_cell.length_b   1.000
_cell.length_c   1.000
_cell.angle_alpha   90.00
_cell.angle_beta   90.00
_cell.angle_gamma   90.00
#
_symmetry.space_group_name_H-M   'P 1'
#
loop_
_entity.id
_entity.type
_entity.pdbx_description
1 polymer ?
#
loop_
_entity_poly.entity_id
_entity_poly.type
_entity_poly.pdbx_seq_one_letter_code
_entity_poly.pdbx_strand_id
1 'polypeptide(L)'
;MRVLVSITLLVAGSVCLAECPPADLTGDCYVDMKDLAVMAGWWMDVCADPNACDGADLVVSGQVDGADLLALVDSWLIRGVPADMVLIPGGTFQMGDSFNEGDIDEQPVHPVALSSFHMSRHEITNGQYCEFLNSALEQGLITVSGGVVYQAGSEIVYAYCDTSGSSSYSQVDYSGGVFSVRTKGGRSMVNDPMVRVSWYGAAAYCNWRSQQEGRPPCYDLSTWVCDFSKNGYHLPTEAQWEYAARGGLAGKRFPWGDTISHSQANYYSSSSYRYDIGPTRGYHPTWNDGIRPYTSPVGSFAPNGYGLYDVVGNVWEWCHDWYGGYGSNAQTNPTGPVSGIYRVLRGACWVGSADYCRVAYRNYYFWPDSRVDYVGFRVSLGVD
;
A
#
# COMPACT_ATOMS: atom_id res chain seq x y z
N MET A 1 20.17 35.91 60.84
CA MET A 1 21.00 35.57 59.66
C MET A 1 20.28 34.44 58.94
N ARG A 2 19.75 34.51 57.72
CA ARG A 2 19.50 35.54 56.70
C ARG A 2 18.28 35.05 55.89
N VAL A 3 17.34 35.98 55.63
CA VAL A 3 16.47 36.16 54.45
C VAL A 3 15.59 34.99 53.97
N LEU A 4 14.28 35.12 54.24
CA LEU A 4 13.16 34.56 53.47
C LEU A 4 12.61 35.69 52.59
N VAL A 5 12.54 35.48 51.27
CA VAL A 5 11.80 36.33 50.32
C VAL A 5 10.73 35.45 49.69
N SER A 6 9.47 35.82 49.91
CA SER A 6 8.28 35.35 49.20
C SER A 6 8.34 35.69 47.72
N ILE A 7 7.61 34.95 46.89
CA ILE A 7 6.70 35.52 45.87
C ILE A 7 5.67 34.44 45.46
N THR A 8 4.41 34.86 45.50
CA THR A 8 3.17 34.17 45.13
C THR A 8 2.84 34.44 43.66
N LEU A 9 2.19 33.50 42.94
CA LEU A 9 1.05 33.70 42.00
C LEU A 9 0.74 32.34 41.30
N LEU A 10 -0.41 31.67 41.50
CA LEU A 10 -1.76 31.84 40.91
C LEU A 10 -1.88 31.40 39.43
N VAL A 11 -2.74 30.40 39.18
CA VAL A 11 -3.77 30.30 38.10
C VAL A 11 -3.88 28.91 37.42
N ALA A 12 -5.10 28.37 37.52
CA ALA A 12 -5.90 27.52 36.61
C ALA A 12 -5.33 26.26 35.92
N GLY A 13 -6.18 25.23 35.91
CA GLY A 13 -6.16 24.18 34.88
C GLY A 13 -6.64 22.84 35.42
N SER A 14 -7.95 22.62 35.51
CA SER A 14 -8.49 21.26 35.52
C SER A 14 -8.30 20.70 34.12
N VAL A 15 -7.18 20.01 33.89
CA VAL A 15 -6.93 19.23 32.67
C VAL A 15 -7.68 17.92 32.85
N CYS A 16 -8.62 17.63 31.94
CA CYS A 16 -9.12 16.27 31.76
C CYS A 16 -7.91 15.38 31.44
N LEU A 17 -7.57 14.46 32.35
CA LEU A 17 -6.67 13.37 32.03
C LEU A 17 -7.38 12.53 30.97
N ALA A 18 -6.84 12.50 29.75
CA ALA A 18 -7.22 11.50 28.77
C ALA A 18 -7.03 10.13 29.43
N GLU A 19 -8.05 9.28 29.39
CA GLU A 19 -7.93 7.91 29.87
C GLU A 19 -6.81 7.23 29.06
N CYS A 20 -5.82 6.65 29.74
CA CYS A 20 -4.69 5.99 29.06
C CYS A 20 -5.23 4.89 28.13
N PRO A 21 -4.53 4.59 27.02
CA PRO A 21 -4.92 3.51 26.10
C PRO A 21 -5.13 2.19 26.87
N PRO A 22 -6.15 1.37 26.57
CA PRO A 22 -6.37 0.10 27.26
C PRO A 22 -5.20 -0.90 27.20
N ALA A 23 -4.25 -0.69 26.27
CA ALA A 23 -3.05 -1.50 26.08
C ALA A 23 -1.81 -0.99 26.84
N ASP A 24 -1.93 0.16 27.53
CA ASP A 24 -0.93 0.63 28.48
C ASP A 24 -1.09 -0.17 29.78
N LEU A 25 -0.14 -1.07 30.02
CA LEU A 25 -0.13 -1.97 31.17
C LEU A 25 0.76 -1.45 32.30
N THR A 26 1.53 -0.39 32.03
CA THR A 26 2.44 0.23 32.98
C THR A 26 1.88 1.50 33.61
N GLY A 27 0.78 2.02 33.05
CA GLY A 27 0.09 3.22 33.52
C GLY A 27 0.85 4.51 33.25
N ASP A 28 1.78 4.49 32.28
CA ASP A 28 2.57 5.66 31.89
C ASP A 28 1.95 6.44 30.73
N CYS A 29 0.76 6.02 30.26
CA CYS A 29 -0.03 6.57 29.18
C CYS A 29 0.64 6.47 27.80
N TYR A 30 1.70 5.65 27.67
CA TYR A 30 2.30 5.24 26.41
C TYR A 30 2.11 3.72 26.23
N VAL A 31 2.13 3.25 24.99
CA VAL A 31 2.22 1.81 24.69
C VAL A 31 3.62 1.58 24.16
N ASP A 32 4.50 1.05 25.01
CA ASP A 32 5.93 0.92 24.74
C ASP A 32 6.49 -0.47 25.15
N MET A 33 7.82 -0.62 25.08
CA MET A 33 8.49 -1.88 25.40
C MET A 33 8.28 -2.35 26.85
N LYS A 34 7.91 -1.44 27.76
CA LYS A 34 7.63 -1.80 29.16
C LYS A 34 6.25 -2.46 29.28
N ASP A 35 5.25 -2.04 28.50
CA ASP A 35 3.94 -2.72 28.44
C ASP A 35 4.06 -4.11 27.83
N LEU A 36 4.89 -4.24 26.78
CA LEU A 36 5.22 -5.54 26.20
C LEU A 36 5.89 -6.48 27.21
N ALA A 37 6.77 -5.96 28.06
CA ALA A 37 7.41 -6.74 29.13
C ALA A 37 6.40 -7.23 30.19
N VAL A 38 5.38 -6.43 30.50
CA VAL A 38 4.28 -6.83 31.39
C VAL A 38 3.45 -7.94 30.75
N MET A 39 3.08 -7.82 29.47
CA MET A 39 2.39 -8.90 28.73
C MET A 39 3.22 -10.18 28.66
N ALA A 40 4.52 -10.06 28.39
CA ALA A 40 5.42 -11.21 28.34
C ALA A 40 5.53 -11.90 29.72
N GLY A 41 5.51 -11.13 30.81
CA GLY A 41 5.44 -11.67 32.17
C GLY A 41 4.18 -12.50 32.40
N TRP A 42 3.02 -12.03 31.94
CA TRP A 42 1.76 -12.79 32.02
C TRP A 42 1.76 -14.04 31.16
N TRP A 43 2.43 -14.01 30.00
CA TRP A 43 2.56 -15.15 29.10
C TRP A 43 3.38 -16.30 29.71
N MET A 44 4.41 -15.97 30.49
CA MET A 44 5.31 -16.94 31.13
C MET A 44 4.67 -17.71 32.30
N ASP A 45 3.59 -17.19 32.91
CA ASP A 45 2.95 -17.81 34.09
C ASP A 45 1.89 -18.88 33.76
N VAL A 46 1.48 -19.05 32.49
CA VAL A 46 0.31 -19.87 32.13
C VAL A 46 0.63 -21.32 31.72
N CYS A 47 1.89 -21.70 31.49
CA CYS A 47 2.20 -22.99 30.90
C CYS A 47 2.45 -24.11 31.94
N ALA A 48 1.39 -24.58 32.60
CA ALA A 48 1.44 -25.77 33.47
C ALA A 48 0.97 -27.08 32.80
N ASP A 49 0.37 -27.01 31.60
CA ASP A 49 -0.13 -28.19 30.84
C ASP A 49 0.60 -28.32 29.49
N PRO A 50 1.44 -29.36 29.31
CA PRO A 50 2.21 -29.59 28.07
C PRO A 50 1.35 -29.82 26.82
N ASN A 51 0.08 -30.25 26.94
CA ASN A 51 -0.76 -30.56 25.78
C ASN A 51 -1.53 -29.35 25.23
N ALA A 52 -1.50 -28.21 25.92
CA ALA A 52 -2.21 -26.99 25.52
C ALA A 52 -1.33 -26.03 24.69
N CYS A 53 -0.03 -26.32 24.56
CA CYS A 53 1.00 -25.36 24.13
C CYS A 53 1.65 -25.67 22.77
N ASP A 54 1.17 -26.68 22.03
CA ASP A 54 1.76 -27.13 20.76
C ASP A 54 1.79 -26.03 19.66
N GLY A 55 1.01 -24.95 19.82
CA GLY A 55 1.01 -23.78 18.94
C GLY A 55 1.91 -22.61 19.37
N ALA A 56 2.56 -22.69 20.55
CA ALA A 56 3.34 -21.60 21.15
C ALA A 56 4.84 -21.92 21.34
N ASP A 57 5.25 -23.19 21.15
CA ASP A 57 6.65 -23.62 21.08
C ASP A 57 7.18 -23.39 19.65
N LEU A 58 7.59 -22.15 19.39
CA LEU A 58 8.04 -21.65 18.09
C LEU A 58 9.42 -22.22 17.68
N VAL A 59 10.26 -22.60 18.64
CA VAL A 59 11.59 -23.17 18.37
C VAL A 59 11.64 -24.69 18.47
N VAL A 60 10.50 -25.34 18.74
CA VAL A 60 10.33 -26.80 18.79
C VAL A 60 11.28 -27.42 19.84
N SER A 61 11.38 -26.75 20.99
CA SER A 61 12.24 -27.16 22.11
C SER A 61 11.56 -28.16 23.05
N GLY A 62 10.25 -28.33 22.94
CA GLY A 62 9.39 -29.10 23.84
C GLY A 62 8.97 -28.34 25.10
N GLN A 63 9.32 -27.05 25.21
CA GLN A 63 8.89 -26.12 26.26
C GLN A 63 8.51 -24.78 25.62
N VAL A 64 7.62 -24.02 26.25
CA VAL A 64 7.37 -22.61 25.89
C VAL A 64 8.14 -21.76 26.86
N ASP A 65 9.28 -21.20 26.44
CA ASP A 65 10.18 -20.48 27.32
C ASP A 65 10.76 -19.19 26.69
N GLY A 66 11.80 -18.64 27.31
CA GLY A 66 12.46 -17.43 26.84
C GLY A 66 13.02 -17.54 25.42
N ALA A 67 13.29 -18.74 24.90
CA ALA A 67 13.73 -18.99 23.53
C ALA A 67 12.60 -18.82 22.52
N ASP A 68 11.37 -19.23 22.86
CA ASP A 68 10.17 -18.98 22.03
C ASP A 68 9.77 -17.52 22.07
N LEU A 69 9.86 -16.89 23.24
CA LEU A 69 9.69 -15.45 23.34
C LEU A 69 10.76 -14.71 22.53
N LEU A 70 12.02 -15.14 22.59
CA LEU A 70 13.10 -14.60 21.76
C LEU A 70 12.89 -14.88 20.28
N ALA A 71 12.30 -16.00 19.88
CA ALA A 71 11.98 -16.29 18.48
C ALA A 71 10.78 -15.49 17.98
N LEU A 72 9.77 -15.26 18.83
CA LEU A 72 8.67 -14.35 18.56
C LEU A 72 9.19 -12.92 18.44
N VAL A 73 9.96 -12.48 19.42
CA VAL A 73 10.60 -11.17 19.47
C VAL A 73 11.62 -11.02 18.36
N ASP A 74 12.39 -12.03 17.96
CA ASP A 74 13.24 -12.02 16.75
C ASP A 74 12.36 -11.96 15.50
N SER A 75 11.27 -12.72 15.41
CA SER A 75 10.38 -12.62 14.25
C SER A 75 9.76 -11.22 14.11
N TRP A 76 9.55 -10.54 15.24
CA TRP A 76 8.99 -9.20 15.35
C TRP A 76 10.07 -8.10 15.17
N LEU A 77 11.27 -8.28 15.74
CA LEU A 77 12.40 -7.34 15.77
C LEU A 77 13.42 -7.55 14.63
N ILE A 78 13.68 -8.79 14.17
CA ILE A 78 14.59 -9.09 13.04
C ILE A 78 13.96 -8.72 11.70
N ARG A 79 12.63 -8.68 11.57
CA ARG A 79 12.03 -8.27 10.30
C ARG A 79 11.48 -6.87 10.28
N GLY A 80 10.87 -6.34 11.36
CA GLY A 80 10.24 -5.00 11.32
C GLY A 80 9.29 -4.77 10.13
N VAL A 81 8.87 -5.84 9.45
CA VAL A 81 8.18 -5.81 8.16
C VAL A 81 6.80 -6.37 8.41
N PRO A 82 5.74 -5.57 8.17
CA PRO A 82 4.37 -6.00 8.39
C PRO A 82 3.98 -7.26 7.63
N ALA A 83 3.06 -8.04 8.22
CA ALA A 83 2.59 -9.31 7.67
C ALA A 83 1.92 -9.18 6.29
N ASP A 84 1.44 -7.99 5.94
CA ASP A 84 0.86 -7.66 4.63
C ASP A 84 1.91 -7.33 3.55
N MET A 85 3.21 -7.40 3.86
CA MET A 85 4.30 -7.22 2.92
C MET A 85 4.95 -8.57 2.53
N VAL A 86 5.66 -8.58 1.41
CA VAL A 86 6.53 -9.68 0.97
C VAL A 86 7.91 -9.14 0.59
N LEU A 87 8.95 -9.91 0.91
CA LEU A 87 10.30 -9.62 0.46
C LEU A 87 10.42 -9.99 -1.02
N ILE A 88 10.74 -9.00 -1.84
CA ILE A 88 11.10 -9.17 -3.24
C ILE A 88 12.63 -9.28 -3.31
N PRO A 89 13.19 -10.45 -3.68
CA PRO A 89 14.63 -10.64 -3.69
C PRO A 89 15.26 -9.79 -4.81
N GLY A 90 16.32 -9.06 -4.48
CA GLY A 90 17.09 -8.29 -5.45
C GLY A 90 17.68 -9.16 -6.55
N GLY A 91 17.90 -8.57 -7.71
CA GLY A 91 18.34 -9.29 -8.90
C GLY A 91 18.33 -8.43 -10.15
N THR A 92 18.65 -9.05 -11.27
CA THR A 92 18.63 -8.40 -12.59
C THR A 92 17.53 -8.99 -13.44
N PHE A 93 16.78 -8.15 -14.14
CA PHE A 93 15.78 -8.58 -15.12
C PHE A 93 15.84 -7.74 -16.40
N GLN A 94 15.15 -8.23 -17.43
CA GLN A 94 14.93 -7.50 -18.66
C GLN A 94 13.60 -6.75 -18.55
N MET A 95 13.67 -5.43 -18.43
CA MET A 95 12.51 -4.56 -18.31
C MET A 95 11.99 -4.16 -19.69
N GLY A 96 10.67 -4.12 -19.86
CA GLY A 96 10.01 -3.78 -21.12
C GLY A 96 9.40 -4.96 -21.88
N ASP A 97 8.86 -4.68 -23.06
CA ASP A 97 8.06 -5.64 -23.82
C ASP A 97 8.92 -6.65 -24.60
N SER A 98 8.95 -7.90 -24.15
CA SER A 98 9.70 -8.97 -24.82
C SER A 98 9.02 -9.54 -26.07
N PHE A 99 7.79 -9.12 -26.38
CA PHE A 99 6.99 -9.67 -27.49
C PHE A 99 6.87 -8.72 -28.67
N ASN A 100 7.25 -7.45 -28.51
CA ASN A 100 7.07 -6.40 -29.52
C ASN A 100 5.60 -6.31 -29.99
N GLU A 101 4.69 -6.40 -29.03
CA GLU A 101 3.25 -6.30 -29.18
C GLU A 101 2.69 -5.01 -28.53
N GLY A 102 3.51 -4.32 -27.73
CA GLY A 102 3.17 -3.08 -27.04
C GLY A 102 3.54 -1.79 -27.78
N ASP A 103 3.31 -0.66 -27.11
CA ASP A 103 3.63 0.67 -27.62
C ASP A 103 5.14 0.93 -27.62
N ILE A 104 5.57 1.97 -28.34
CA ILE A 104 7.01 2.29 -28.53
C ILE A 104 7.73 2.63 -27.21
N ASP A 105 6.99 3.07 -26.20
CA ASP A 105 7.47 3.44 -24.88
C ASP A 105 7.54 2.26 -23.90
N GLU A 106 7.13 1.06 -24.32
CA GLU A 106 7.44 -0.21 -23.66
C GLU A 106 8.80 -0.78 -24.13
N GLN A 107 9.46 -0.09 -25.06
CA GLN A 107 10.73 -0.44 -25.68
C GLN A 107 11.79 0.67 -25.45
N PRO A 108 13.09 0.35 -25.57
CA PRO A 108 13.64 -0.98 -25.78
C PRO A 108 13.60 -1.83 -24.50
N VAL A 109 13.57 -3.16 -24.67
CA VAL A 109 13.94 -4.07 -23.59
C VAL A 109 15.36 -3.76 -23.13
N HIS A 110 15.56 -3.57 -21.83
CA HIS A 110 16.86 -3.20 -21.26
C HIS A 110 17.12 -3.87 -19.90
N PRO A 111 18.40 -4.09 -19.52
CA PRO A 111 18.74 -4.70 -18.24
C PRO A 111 18.54 -3.73 -17.06
N VAL A 112 17.84 -4.16 -16.03
CA VAL A 112 17.70 -3.42 -14.78
C VAL A 112 18.10 -4.30 -13.60
N ALA A 113 19.01 -3.80 -12.76
CA ALA A 113 19.37 -4.41 -11.48
C ALA A 113 18.64 -3.69 -10.34
N LEU A 114 18.01 -4.47 -9.46
CA LEU A 114 17.33 -3.96 -8.27
C LEU A 114 17.95 -4.56 -7.01
N SER A 115 18.13 -3.73 -5.99
CA SER A 115 18.30 -4.19 -4.61
C SER A 115 17.04 -4.91 -4.13
N SER A 116 17.16 -5.76 -3.11
CA SER A 116 15.97 -6.31 -2.45
C SER A 116 15.10 -5.18 -1.88
N PHE A 117 13.80 -5.40 -1.77
CA PHE A 117 12.86 -4.46 -1.16
C PHE A 117 11.62 -5.24 -0.70
N HIS A 118 10.80 -4.64 0.14
CA HIS A 118 9.49 -5.17 0.48
C HIS A 118 8.41 -4.50 -0.36
N MET A 119 7.37 -5.25 -0.73
CA MET A 119 6.18 -4.72 -1.41
C MET A 119 4.92 -5.29 -0.78
N SER A 120 3.86 -4.50 -0.72
CA SER A 120 2.58 -4.95 -0.18
C SER A 120 2.00 -6.06 -1.05
N ARG A 121 1.55 -7.14 -0.39
CA ARG A 121 0.92 -8.30 -1.02
C ARG A 121 -0.27 -7.90 -1.88
N HIS A 122 -0.98 -6.88 -1.44
CA HIS A 122 -2.22 -6.39 -2.02
C HIS A 122 -2.12 -4.92 -2.39
N GLU A 123 -3.03 -4.48 -3.24
CA GLU A 123 -3.40 -3.07 -3.36
C GLU A 123 -3.86 -2.53 -1.99
N ILE A 124 -3.65 -1.24 -1.72
CA ILE A 124 -4.14 -0.62 -0.49
C ILE A 124 -5.67 -0.59 -0.52
N THR A 125 -6.28 -1.07 0.55
CA THR A 125 -7.75 -1.19 0.66
C THR A 125 -8.42 0.10 1.10
N ASN A 126 -9.73 0.22 0.83
CA ASN A 126 -10.53 1.33 1.36
C ASN A 126 -10.49 1.41 2.89
N GLY A 127 -10.49 0.26 3.59
CA GLY A 127 -10.38 0.21 5.05
C GLY A 127 -9.10 0.85 5.56
N GLN A 128 -7.95 0.40 5.04
CA GLN A 128 -6.64 0.97 5.39
C GLN A 128 -6.55 2.46 5.06
N TYR A 129 -7.12 2.89 3.93
CA TYR A 129 -7.08 4.30 3.56
C TYR A 129 -7.99 5.17 4.45
N CYS A 130 -9.15 4.67 4.89
CA CYS A 130 -10.00 5.37 5.86
C CYS A 130 -9.30 5.55 7.23
N GLU A 131 -8.51 4.57 7.69
CA GLU A 131 -7.70 4.71 8.91
C GLU A 131 -6.71 5.87 8.77
N PHE A 132 -5.99 5.93 7.64
CA PHE A 132 -5.13 7.06 7.31
C PHE A 132 -5.88 8.40 7.34
N LEU A 133 -7.02 8.49 6.64
CA LEU A 133 -7.78 9.73 6.56
C LEU A 133 -8.26 10.22 7.94
N ASN A 134 -8.77 9.31 8.77
CA ASN A 134 -9.22 9.67 10.12
C ASN A 134 -8.04 10.14 10.99
N SER A 135 -6.93 9.40 10.98
CA SER A 135 -5.72 9.76 11.72
C SER A 135 -5.13 11.11 11.26
N ALA A 136 -5.11 11.35 9.95
CA ALA A 136 -4.60 12.60 9.38
C ALA A 136 -5.53 13.79 9.68
N LEU A 137 -6.85 13.58 9.73
CA LEU A 137 -7.81 14.62 10.06
C LEU A 137 -7.68 15.05 11.52
N GLU A 138 -7.55 14.10 12.45
CA GLU A 138 -7.35 14.37 13.88
C GLU A 138 -6.08 15.20 14.12
N GLN A 139 -5.02 14.93 13.36
CA GLN A 139 -3.76 15.68 13.41
C GLN A 139 -3.81 17.02 12.66
N GLY A 140 -4.92 17.36 11.99
CA GLY A 140 -5.04 18.58 11.19
C GLY A 140 -4.17 18.61 9.93
N LEU A 141 -3.76 17.44 9.43
CA LEU A 141 -2.90 17.30 8.24
C LEU A 141 -3.67 17.32 6.92
N ILE A 142 -4.99 17.15 6.97
CA ILE A 142 -5.88 17.20 5.81
C ILE A 142 -7.09 18.10 6.06
N THR A 143 -7.70 18.57 4.98
CA THR A 143 -8.99 19.28 4.99
C THR A 143 -9.93 18.66 3.98
N VAL A 144 -11.25 18.83 4.20
CA VAL A 144 -12.28 18.40 3.24
C VAL A 144 -13.00 19.62 2.69
N SER A 145 -13.01 19.77 1.37
CA SER A 145 -13.69 20.86 0.67
C SER A 145 -14.42 20.31 -0.55
N GLY A 146 -15.71 20.64 -0.69
CA GLY A 146 -16.52 20.16 -1.82
C GLY A 146 -16.61 18.63 -1.95
N GLY A 147 -16.43 17.88 -0.87
CA GLY A 147 -16.39 16.40 -0.89
C GLY A 147 -15.07 15.82 -1.41
N VAL A 148 -14.01 16.61 -1.50
CA VAL A 148 -12.65 16.16 -1.85
C VAL A 148 -11.73 16.41 -0.66
N VAL A 149 -10.84 15.46 -0.40
CA VAL A 149 -9.81 15.57 0.64
C VAL A 149 -8.57 16.23 0.06
N TYR A 150 -7.99 17.19 0.76
CA TYR A 150 -6.77 17.89 0.37
C TYR A 150 -5.75 17.89 1.50
N GLN A 151 -4.47 18.07 1.16
CA GLN A 151 -3.44 18.42 2.14
C GLN A 151 -3.82 19.74 2.85
N ALA A 152 -3.75 19.77 4.18
CA ALA A 152 -4.00 20.99 4.94
C ALA A 152 -3.01 22.09 4.54
N GLY A 153 -3.53 23.32 4.43
CA GLY A 153 -2.73 24.48 4.00
C GLY A 153 -2.43 24.56 2.49
N SER A 154 -2.80 23.54 1.69
CA SER A 154 -2.64 23.56 0.22
C SER A 154 -3.81 24.19 -0.54
N GLU A 155 -4.81 24.72 0.19
CA GLU A 155 -6.11 25.11 -0.36
C GLU A 155 -6.79 23.96 -1.11
N ILE A 156 -6.77 23.98 -2.44
CA ILE A 156 -7.32 22.95 -3.33
C ILE A 156 -6.28 22.41 -4.32
N VAL A 157 -4.98 22.55 -4.02
CA VAL A 157 -3.89 22.19 -4.93
C VAL A 157 -3.57 20.70 -4.86
N TYR A 158 -3.33 20.16 -3.66
CA TYR A 158 -2.92 18.76 -3.49
C TYR A 158 -4.07 17.91 -2.98
N ALA A 159 -4.97 17.53 -3.90
CA ALA A 159 -6.06 16.61 -3.62
C ALA A 159 -5.53 15.21 -3.33
N TYR A 160 -6.04 14.55 -2.29
CA TYR A 160 -5.67 13.17 -1.90
C TYR A 160 -6.67 12.15 -2.44
N CYS A 161 -7.96 12.35 -2.18
CA CYS A 161 -9.01 11.46 -2.69
C CYS A 161 -10.37 12.16 -2.78
N ASP A 162 -11.27 11.58 -3.58
CA ASP A 162 -12.69 11.96 -3.56
C ASP A 162 -13.41 11.20 -2.44
N THR A 163 -14.40 11.82 -1.80
CA THR A 163 -15.42 11.13 -0.99
C THR A 163 -16.72 10.95 -1.79
N SER A 164 -17.72 10.25 -1.25
CA SER A 164 -19.06 10.18 -1.84
C SER A 164 -19.72 11.54 -2.06
N GLY A 165 -19.28 12.56 -1.34
CA GLY A 165 -19.78 13.93 -1.49
C GLY A 165 -19.41 14.58 -2.82
N SER A 166 -18.26 14.21 -3.42
CA SER A 166 -17.83 14.72 -4.73
C SER A 166 -18.03 13.72 -5.86
N SER A 167 -18.02 12.41 -5.56
CA SER A 167 -18.17 11.37 -6.57
C SER A 167 -18.91 10.14 -6.03
N SER A 168 -19.97 9.74 -6.73
CA SER A 168 -20.70 8.49 -6.44
C SER A 168 -19.86 7.22 -6.56
N TYR A 169 -18.75 7.25 -7.31
CA TYR A 169 -17.81 6.13 -7.47
C TYR A 169 -16.78 6.01 -6.34
N SER A 170 -16.66 7.00 -5.44
CA SER A 170 -15.78 6.85 -4.27
C SER A 170 -16.41 5.86 -3.29
N GLN A 171 -15.57 5.00 -2.71
CA GLN A 171 -15.99 4.05 -1.67
C GLN A 171 -15.76 4.60 -0.26
N VAL A 172 -15.32 5.85 -0.13
CA VAL A 172 -15.12 6.55 1.13
C VAL A 172 -16.24 7.58 1.32
N ASP A 173 -16.97 7.51 2.42
CA ASP A 173 -17.90 8.54 2.85
C ASP A 173 -17.28 9.43 3.92
N TYR A 174 -17.75 10.67 4.00
CA TYR A 174 -17.32 11.64 5.01
C TYR A 174 -18.55 12.33 5.61
N SER A 175 -18.84 12.01 6.86
CA SER A 175 -20.00 12.52 7.58
C SER A 175 -19.67 12.71 9.06
N GLY A 176 -20.14 13.80 9.65
CA GLY A 176 -19.92 14.09 11.07
C GLY A 176 -18.44 14.19 11.49
N GLY A 177 -17.53 14.52 10.55
CA GLY A 177 -16.10 14.59 10.84
C GLY A 177 -15.38 13.24 10.80
N VAL A 178 -16.01 12.18 10.30
CA VAL A 178 -15.45 10.83 10.26
C VAL A 178 -15.50 10.28 8.84
N PHE A 179 -14.41 9.66 8.41
CA PHE A 179 -14.33 8.88 7.19
C PHE A 179 -14.74 7.43 7.44
N SER A 180 -15.59 6.89 6.57
CA SER A 180 -16.03 5.49 6.66
C SER A 180 -16.12 4.83 5.29
N VAL A 181 -15.95 3.52 5.25
CA VAL A 181 -16.07 2.76 3.99
C VAL A 181 -17.55 2.49 3.70
N ARG A 182 -17.94 2.70 2.44
CA ARG A 182 -19.30 2.48 1.95
C ARG A 182 -19.59 1.00 1.72
N THR A 183 -20.88 0.69 1.65
CA THR A 183 -21.36 -0.56 1.08
C THR A 183 -21.86 -0.31 -0.34
N LYS A 184 -21.59 -1.25 -1.24
CA LYS A 184 -22.01 -1.20 -2.65
C LYS A 184 -22.83 -2.44 -2.96
N GLY A 185 -24.10 -2.26 -3.36
CA GLY A 185 -25.00 -3.38 -3.63
C GLY A 185 -25.20 -4.34 -2.44
N GLY A 186 -25.08 -3.86 -1.20
CA GLY A 186 -25.14 -4.68 0.02
C GLY A 186 -23.85 -5.39 0.40
N ARG A 187 -22.77 -5.26 -0.39
CA ARG A 187 -21.43 -5.77 -0.10
C ARG A 187 -20.58 -4.70 0.59
N SER A 188 -19.82 -5.09 1.61
CA SER A 188 -18.80 -4.21 2.18
C SER A 188 -17.65 -4.02 1.20
N MET A 189 -17.20 -2.76 1.04
CA MET A 189 -16.08 -2.39 0.18
C MET A 189 -14.78 -2.23 0.96
N VAL A 190 -14.77 -2.62 2.25
CA VAL A 190 -13.63 -2.45 3.16
C VAL A 190 -12.35 -3.10 2.65
N ASN A 191 -12.48 -4.26 2.00
CA ASN A 191 -11.35 -5.04 1.45
C ASN A 191 -11.15 -4.83 -0.05
N ASP A 192 -11.91 -3.94 -0.68
CA ASP A 192 -11.67 -3.56 -2.08
C ASP A 192 -10.54 -2.53 -2.14
N PRO A 193 -9.80 -2.47 -3.27
CA PRO A 193 -8.78 -1.47 -3.44
C PRO A 193 -9.37 -0.06 -3.32
N MET A 194 -8.58 0.82 -2.72
CA MET A 194 -8.86 2.25 -2.71
C MET A 194 -8.83 2.78 -4.14
N VAL A 195 -9.90 3.47 -4.53
CA VAL A 195 -10.02 4.15 -5.83
C VAL A 195 -10.38 5.61 -5.63
N ARG A 196 -10.38 6.41 -6.71
CA ARG A 196 -10.54 7.87 -6.62
C ARG A 196 -9.46 8.51 -5.73
N VAL A 197 -8.27 7.91 -5.72
CA VAL A 197 -7.08 8.38 -5.02
C VAL A 197 -6.09 8.94 -6.02
N SER A 198 -5.48 10.06 -5.69
CA SER A 198 -4.46 10.71 -6.51
C SER A 198 -3.08 10.15 -6.18
N TRP A 199 -2.08 10.50 -6.99
CA TRP A 199 -0.69 10.18 -6.67
C TRP A 199 -0.25 10.84 -5.35
N TYR A 200 -0.69 12.09 -5.11
CA TYR A 200 -0.41 12.81 -3.86
C TYR A 200 -1.00 12.13 -2.63
N GLY A 201 -2.25 11.66 -2.73
CA GLY A 201 -2.92 10.93 -1.66
C GLY A 201 -2.26 9.58 -1.38
N ALA A 202 -1.74 8.93 -2.40
CA ALA A 202 -1.01 7.67 -2.28
C ALA A 202 0.39 7.86 -1.65
N ALA A 203 1.13 8.89 -2.05
CA ALA A 203 2.41 9.25 -1.46
C ALA A 203 2.28 9.70 0.00
N ALA A 204 1.24 10.49 0.33
CA ALA A 204 0.95 10.89 1.71
C ALA A 204 0.60 9.70 2.60
N TYR A 205 -0.15 8.72 2.10
CA TYR A 205 -0.41 7.46 2.79
C TYR A 205 0.88 6.71 3.13
N CYS A 206 1.84 6.67 2.21
CA CYS A 206 3.15 6.04 2.46
C CYS A 206 3.89 6.73 3.63
N ASN A 207 3.93 8.05 3.64
CA ASN A 207 4.53 8.79 4.76
C ASN A 207 3.80 8.54 6.08
N TRP A 208 2.48 8.54 6.08
CA TRP A 208 1.69 8.23 7.27
C TRP A 208 1.99 6.83 7.79
N ARG A 209 2.01 5.82 6.90
CA ARG A 209 2.33 4.43 7.27
C ARG A 209 3.75 4.32 7.84
N SER A 210 4.70 5.06 7.29
CA SER A 210 6.05 5.15 7.85
C SER A 210 6.03 5.66 9.28
N GLN A 211 5.30 6.73 9.56
CA GLN A 211 5.19 7.29 10.91
C GLN A 211 4.52 6.33 11.90
N GLN A 212 3.46 5.61 11.48
CA GLN A 212 2.81 4.61 12.33
C GLN A 212 3.76 3.50 12.78
N GLU A 213 4.78 3.20 11.96
CA GLU A 213 5.76 2.16 12.21
C GLU A 213 7.12 2.70 12.69
N GLY A 214 7.18 3.98 13.08
CA GLY A 214 8.41 4.61 13.59
C GLY A 214 9.52 4.78 12.54
N ARG A 215 9.18 4.75 11.25
CA ARG A 215 10.11 4.86 10.11
C ARG A 215 10.22 6.29 9.59
N PRO A 216 11.38 6.71 9.07
CA PRO A 216 11.52 8.02 8.46
C PRO A 216 10.63 8.13 7.20
N PRO A 217 9.93 9.24 6.99
CA PRO A 217 9.15 9.45 5.77
C PRO A 217 10.08 9.57 4.55
N CYS A 218 9.66 8.98 3.43
CA CYS A 218 10.41 9.07 2.16
C CYS A 218 10.08 10.36 1.40
N TYR A 219 8.84 10.85 1.46
CA TYR A 219 8.43 12.04 0.71
C TYR A 219 8.58 13.32 1.55
N ASP A 220 9.11 14.36 0.94
CA ASP A 220 8.88 15.73 1.41
C ASP A 220 7.51 16.19 0.86
N LEU A 221 6.50 16.36 1.72
CA LEU A 221 5.15 16.71 1.28
C LEU A 221 4.98 18.18 0.83
N SER A 222 6.05 18.98 0.86
CA SER A 222 6.06 20.33 0.30
C SER A 222 6.60 20.37 -1.14
N THR A 223 7.55 19.49 -1.46
CA THR A 223 8.22 19.43 -2.77
C THR A 223 7.85 18.18 -3.57
N TRP A 224 7.26 17.18 -2.92
CA TRP A 224 6.91 15.86 -3.44
C TRP A 224 8.10 15.03 -3.95
N VAL A 225 9.31 15.41 -3.55
CA VAL A 225 10.54 14.66 -3.83
C VAL A 225 10.61 13.46 -2.88
N CYS A 226 10.97 12.29 -3.42
CA CYS A 226 11.19 11.07 -2.65
C CYS A 226 12.67 10.86 -2.39
N ASP A 227 13.05 10.68 -1.13
CA ASP A 227 14.38 10.24 -0.72
C ASP A 227 14.36 8.72 -0.51
N PHE A 228 14.76 7.98 -1.55
CA PHE A 228 14.86 6.52 -1.52
C PHE A 228 16.00 5.99 -0.63
N SER A 229 16.84 6.86 -0.06
CA SER A 229 17.80 6.44 0.97
C SER A 229 17.16 6.27 2.35
N LYS A 230 15.90 6.71 2.52
CA LYS A 230 15.12 6.47 3.73
C LYS A 230 14.47 5.10 3.69
N ASN A 231 14.59 4.33 4.76
CA ASN A 231 13.96 3.01 4.92
C ASN A 231 12.50 3.14 5.39
N GLY A 232 11.75 4.05 4.76
CA GLY A 232 10.32 4.27 4.93
C GLY A 232 9.51 3.70 3.78
N TYR A 233 8.19 3.81 3.90
CA TYR A 233 7.27 3.44 2.82
C TYR A 233 7.30 4.47 1.71
N HIS A 234 7.17 3.99 0.49
CA HIS A 234 7.04 4.80 -0.72
C HIS A 234 6.19 4.07 -1.76
N LEU A 235 5.75 4.78 -2.80
CA LEU A 235 5.21 4.11 -3.98
C LEU A 235 6.33 3.34 -4.69
N PRO A 236 6.07 2.14 -5.22
CA PRO A 236 7.09 1.41 -5.97
C PRO A 236 7.61 2.27 -7.12
N THR A 237 8.91 2.18 -7.41
CA THR A 237 9.38 2.63 -8.72
C THR A 237 8.77 1.76 -9.80
N GLU A 238 8.68 2.27 -11.02
CA GLU A 238 8.16 1.50 -12.15
C GLU A 238 8.94 0.19 -12.35
N ALA A 239 10.26 0.25 -12.19
CA ALA A 239 11.13 -0.92 -12.28
C ALA A 239 10.86 -1.91 -11.14
N GLN A 240 10.72 -1.44 -9.90
CA GLN A 240 10.33 -2.30 -8.77
C GLN A 240 9.00 -2.98 -9.05
N TRP A 241 8.03 -2.23 -9.56
CA TRP A 241 6.70 -2.74 -9.89
C TRP A 241 6.78 -3.84 -10.96
N GLU A 242 7.45 -3.59 -12.09
CA GLU A 242 7.53 -4.58 -13.18
C GLU A 242 8.27 -5.85 -12.75
N TYR A 243 9.40 -5.68 -12.06
CA TYR A 243 10.18 -6.79 -11.55
C TYR A 243 9.35 -7.67 -10.61
N ALA A 244 8.62 -7.03 -9.69
CA ALA A 244 7.79 -7.74 -8.75
C ALA A 244 6.58 -8.40 -9.43
N ALA A 245 5.95 -7.72 -10.40
CA ALA A 245 4.85 -8.24 -11.20
C ALA A 245 5.23 -9.49 -12.00
N ARG A 246 6.45 -9.54 -12.54
CA ARG A 246 6.98 -10.70 -13.24
C ARG A 246 7.11 -11.95 -12.36
N GLY A 247 7.15 -11.80 -11.02
CA GLY A 247 7.07 -12.92 -10.08
C GLY A 247 8.15 -14.00 -10.28
N GLY A 248 9.35 -13.60 -10.71
CA GLY A 248 10.46 -14.52 -11.02
C GLY A 248 10.43 -15.13 -12.44
N LEU A 249 9.42 -14.82 -13.27
CA LEU A 249 9.36 -15.28 -14.65
C LEU A 249 10.04 -14.30 -15.61
N ALA A 250 10.85 -14.82 -16.54
CA ALA A 250 11.48 -14.03 -17.59
C ALA A 250 10.68 -14.09 -18.90
N GLY A 251 10.52 -12.93 -19.55
CA GLY A 251 9.98 -12.84 -20.92
C GLY A 251 8.54 -13.35 -21.07
N LYS A 252 7.70 -13.13 -20.05
CA LYS A 252 6.27 -13.48 -20.06
C LYS A 252 5.38 -12.27 -20.20
N ARG A 253 4.20 -12.45 -20.81
CA ARG A 253 3.19 -11.38 -20.94
C ARG A 253 2.55 -11.05 -19.61
N PHE A 254 2.24 -12.04 -18.79
CA PHE A 254 1.48 -11.93 -17.55
C PHE A 254 2.29 -12.50 -16.37
N PRO A 255 1.93 -12.16 -15.11
CA PRO A 255 2.64 -12.66 -13.92
C PRO A 255 2.75 -14.18 -13.82
N TRP A 256 1.89 -14.91 -14.52
CA TRP A 256 1.76 -16.37 -14.51
C TRP A 256 2.03 -17.04 -15.87
N GLY A 257 2.45 -16.28 -16.89
CA GLY A 257 2.74 -16.85 -18.22
C GLY A 257 2.24 -16.01 -19.39
N ASP A 258 1.75 -16.66 -20.44
CA ASP A 258 1.52 -16.01 -21.75
C ASP A 258 0.04 -15.91 -22.15
N THR A 259 -0.87 -16.29 -21.26
CA THR A 259 -2.33 -16.25 -21.44
C THR A 259 -3.02 -15.70 -20.21
N ILE A 260 -4.20 -15.11 -20.40
CA ILE A 260 -5.04 -14.53 -19.36
C ILE A 260 -6.50 -15.00 -19.51
N SER A 261 -7.19 -15.09 -18.39
CA SER A 261 -8.63 -15.34 -18.31
C SER A 261 -9.19 -14.75 -17.01
N HIS A 262 -10.52 -14.61 -16.92
CA HIS A 262 -11.18 -14.13 -15.70
C HIS A 262 -10.91 -14.97 -14.45
N SER A 263 -10.38 -16.20 -14.55
CA SER A 263 -9.97 -16.96 -13.35
C SER A 263 -8.67 -16.47 -12.72
N GLN A 264 -7.96 -15.54 -13.38
CA GLN A 264 -6.62 -15.08 -12.96
C GLN A 264 -6.59 -13.60 -12.61
N ALA A 265 -7.52 -12.80 -13.13
CA ALA A 265 -7.56 -11.37 -12.92
C ALA A 265 -8.97 -10.80 -13.14
N ASN A 266 -9.23 -9.65 -12.52
CA ASN A 266 -10.41 -8.83 -12.78
C ASN A 266 -10.10 -7.80 -13.89
N TYR A 267 -10.54 -8.05 -15.11
CA TYR A 267 -10.29 -7.20 -16.28
C TYR A 267 -11.44 -7.29 -17.29
N TYR A 268 -11.43 -6.47 -18.33
CA TYR A 268 -12.39 -6.53 -19.42
C TYR A 268 -11.94 -7.55 -20.48
N SER A 269 -12.62 -8.70 -20.54
CA SER A 269 -12.27 -9.77 -21.50
C SER A 269 -12.83 -9.51 -22.90
N SER A 270 -12.03 -9.76 -23.92
CA SER A 270 -12.37 -9.59 -25.34
C SER A 270 -11.74 -10.67 -26.21
N SER A 271 -12.40 -11.03 -27.31
CA SER A 271 -11.81 -11.92 -28.34
C SER A 271 -10.78 -11.23 -29.25
N SER A 272 -10.49 -9.94 -29.05
CA SER A 272 -9.52 -9.20 -29.86
C SER A 272 -8.09 -9.71 -29.68
N TYR A 273 -7.78 -10.37 -28.56
CA TYR A 273 -6.43 -10.81 -28.23
C TYR A 273 -6.36 -12.32 -28.11
N ARG A 274 -5.51 -12.97 -28.92
CA ARG A 274 -5.36 -14.44 -28.98
C ARG A 274 -4.95 -15.09 -27.65
N TYR A 275 -4.38 -14.32 -26.74
CA TYR A 275 -3.95 -14.76 -25.41
C TYR A 275 -5.01 -14.55 -24.32
N ASP A 276 -6.14 -13.90 -24.65
CA ASP A 276 -7.34 -13.89 -23.81
C ASP A 276 -8.15 -15.16 -24.10
N ILE A 277 -7.91 -16.19 -23.29
CA ILE A 277 -8.44 -17.54 -23.51
C ILE A 277 -9.67 -17.84 -22.64
N GLY A 278 -10.19 -16.84 -21.92
CA GLY A 278 -11.31 -17.04 -21.00
C GLY A 278 -12.58 -17.53 -21.72
N PRO A 279 -13.47 -18.26 -21.04
CA PRO A 279 -14.78 -18.64 -21.59
C PRO A 279 -15.82 -17.50 -21.51
N THR A 280 -15.54 -16.46 -20.72
CA THR A 280 -16.41 -15.29 -20.47
C THR A 280 -15.89 -14.06 -21.20
N ARG A 281 -16.76 -13.08 -21.48
CA ARG A 281 -16.42 -11.84 -22.20
C ARG A 281 -17.05 -10.63 -21.51
N GLY A 282 -16.46 -9.46 -21.70
CA GLY A 282 -16.84 -8.22 -21.02
C GLY A 282 -16.24 -8.11 -19.62
N TYR A 283 -16.90 -7.35 -18.75
CA TYR A 283 -16.50 -7.23 -17.34
C TYR A 283 -16.56 -8.58 -16.62
N HIS A 284 -15.76 -8.73 -15.56
CA HIS A 284 -15.75 -9.94 -14.75
C HIS A 284 -17.16 -10.26 -14.21
N PRO A 285 -17.73 -11.45 -14.47
CA PRO A 285 -19.14 -11.73 -14.22
C PRO A 285 -19.53 -11.68 -12.74
N THR A 286 -18.61 -11.98 -11.84
CA THR A 286 -18.84 -11.90 -10.37
C THR A 286 -18.92 -10.47 -9.86
N TRP A 287 -18.20 -9.52 -10.48
CA TRP A 287 -17.99 -8.18 -9.92
C TRP A 287 -18.73 -7.08 -10.69
N ASN A 288 -19.24 -7.41 -11.88
CA ASN A 288 -20.15 -6.57 -12.65
C ASN A 288 -21.58 -6.62 -12.06
N ASP A 289 -21.76 -5.99 -10.92
CA ASP A 289 -23.04 -5.84 -10.21
C ASP A 289 -23.92 -4.70 -10.76
N GLY A 290 -23.51 -4.07 -11.88
CA GLY A 290 -24.20 -2.93 -12.49
C GLY A 290 -23.97 -1.59 -11.78
N ILE A 291 -23.19 -1.57 -10.69
CA ILE A 291 -22.83 -0.36 -9.94
C ILE A 291 -21.30 -0.19 -9.95
N ARG A 292 -20.80 0.78 -10.70
CA ARG A 292 -19.36 1.07 -10.74
C ARG A 292 -18.83 1.59 -9.39
N PRO A 293 -17.56 1.29 -9.05
CA PRO A 293 -16.57 0.53 -9.82
C PRO A 293 -16.72 -1.00 -9.64
N TYR A 294 -16.33 -1.80 -10.64
CA TYR A 294 -16.44 -3.27 -10.60
C TYR A 294 -15.19 -3.94 -10.01
N THR A 295 -14.67 -3.38 -8.92
CA THR A 295 -13.52 -3.94 -8.20
C THR A 295 -13.87 -5.27 -7.55
N SER A 296 -12.86 -6.13 -7.43
CA SER A 296 -12.87 -7.31 -6.57
C SER A 296 -12.18 -6.97 -5.25
N PRO A 297 -12.56 -7.62 -4.14
CA PRO A 297 -11.75 -7.60 -2.93
C PRO A 297 -10.32 -8.00 -3.24
N VAL A 298 -9.34 -7.38 -2.60
CA VAL A 298 -7.94 -7.75 -2.78
C VAL A 298 -7.71 -9.19 -2.35
N GLY A 299 -6.81 -9.89 -3.02
CA GLY A 299 -6.53 -11.31 -2.79
C GLY A 299 -7.54 -12.26 -3.42
N SER A 300 -8.41 -11.79 -4.33
CA SER A 300 -9.45 -12.62 -4.96
C SER A 300 -8.89 -13.67 -5.93
N PHE A 301 -7.69 -13.44 -6.49
CA PHE A 301 -7.03 -14.34 -7.43
C PHE A 301 -5.75 -14.93 -6.84
N ALA A 302 -5.16 -15.93 -7.50
CA ALA A 302 -3.91 -16.53 -7.02
C ALA A 302 -2.74 -15.52 -7.09
N PRO A 303 -1.82 -15.55 -6.13
CA PRO A 303 -0.65 -14.68 -6.18
C PRO A 303 0.34 -15.12 -7.27
N ASN A 304 1.20 -14.22 -7.70
CA ASN A 304 2.34 -14.55 -8.56
C ASN A 304 3.47 -15.26 -7.78
N GLY A 305 4.58 -15.58 -8.46
CA GLY A 305 5.71 -16.31 -7.86
C GLY A 305 6.42 -15.63 -6.69
N TYR A 306 6.15 -14.34 -6.42
CA TYR A 306 6.65 -13.60 -5.26
C TYR A 306 5.60 -13.38 -4.16
N GLY A 307 4.39 -13.94 -4.31
CA GLY A 307 3.34 -13.79 -3.31
C GLY A 307 2.53 -12.50 -3.42
N LEU A 308 2.59 -11.81 -4.57
CA LEU A 308 1.80 -10.62 -4.84
C LEU A 308 0.49 -10.98 -5.53
N TYR A 309 -0.60 -10.40 -5.03
CA TYR A 309 -1.95 -10.56 -5.53
C TYR A 309 -2.35 -9.37 -6.38
N ASP A 310 -3.25 -9.61 -7.34
CA ASP A 310 -3.91 -8.56 -8.14
C ASP A 310 -2.96 -7.60 -8.86
N VAL A 311 -1.68 -7.97 -9.06
CA VAL A 311 -0.70 -7.10 -9.73
C VAL A 311 -1.08 -6.82 -11.18
N VAL A 312 -2.00 -7.60 -11.73
CA VAL A 312 -2.61 -7.34 -13.02
C VAL A 312 -4.13 -7.45 -12.90
N GLY A 313 -4.84 -6.46 -13.44
CA GLY A 313 -6.28 -6.30 -13.30
C GLY A 313 -6.66 -5.45 -12.10
N ASN A 314 -7.92 -5.56 -11.68
CA ASN A 314 -8.54 -4.85 -10.56
C ASN A 314 -8.44 -3.32 -10.65
N VAL A 315 -7.36 -2.68 -10.19
CA VAL A 315 -7.12 -1.24 -10.40
C VAL A 315 -5.72 -0.95 -10.93
N TRP A 316 -5.59 0.15 -11.69
CA TRP A 316 -4.26 0.63 -12.06
C TRP A 316 -3.54 1.06 -10.80
N GLU A 317 -2.23 0.88 -10.76
CA GLU A 317 -1.44 1.21 -9.58
C GLU A 317 -0.47 2.35 -9.86
N TRP A 318 -0.55 3.40 -9.05
CA TRP A 318 0.42 4.51 -9.08
C TRP A 318 1.83 4.01 -8.76
N CYS A 319 2.78 4.35 -9.62
CA CYS A 319 4.21 4.25 -9.35
C CYS A 319 4.80 5.62 -8.97
N HIS A 320 5.99 5.63 -8.38
CA HIS A 320 6.69 6.87 -8.07
C HIS A 320 7.04 7.67 -9.35
N ASP A 321 7.51 7.00 -10.38
CA ASP A 321 8.21 7.58 -11.52
C ASP A 321 7.37 8.63 -12.27
N TRP A 322 8.04 9.68 -12.72
CA TRP A 322 7.53 10.48 -13.83
C TRP A 322 7.55 9.65 -15.11
N TYR A 323 6.57 9.82 -15.97
CA TYR A 323 6.53 9.11 -17.23
C TYR A 323 7.61 9.61 -18.19
N GLY A 324 8.37 8.68 -18.77
CA GLY A 324 9.38 8.94 -19.79
C GLY A 324 9.73 7.68 -20.58
N GLY A 325 10.37 7.85 -21.73
CA GLY A 325 10.80 6.73 -22.58
C GLY A 325 11.97 5.95 -21.96
N TYR A 326 12.07 4.67 -22.31
CA TYR A 326 13.19 3.84 -21.88
C TYR A 326 14.48 4.15 -22.66
N GLY A 327 15.60 4.07 -21.94
CA GLY A 327 16.93 4.03 -22.55
C GLY A 327 17.38 2.59 -22.76
N SER A 328 18.31 2.37 -23.68
CA SER A 328 18.88 1.03 -23.94
C SER A 328 19.96 0.60 -22.93
N ASN A 329 20.42 1.51 -22.07
CA ASN A 329 21.53 1.26 -21.16
C ASN A 329 21.08 0.47 -19.94
N ALA A 330 21.99 -0.34 -19.39
CA ALA A 330 21.75 -1.00 -18.11
C ALA A 330 21.57 0.03 -16.99
N GLN A 331 20.61 -0.21 -16.09
CA GLN A 331 20.29 0.66 -14.97
C GLN A 331 20.35 -0.09 -13.64
N THR A 332 20.62 0.63 -12.55
CA THR A 332 20.59 0.09 -11.18
C THR A 332 19.65 0.96 -10.35
N ASN A 333 18.62 0.35 -9.75
CA ASN A 333 17.59 1.02 -8.95
C ASN A 333 17.04 2.31 -9.62
N PRO A 334 16.58 2.26 -10.88
CA PRO A 334 16.07 3.47 -11.55
C PRO A 334 14.81 3.99 -10.86
N THR A 335 14.72 5.32 -10.76
CA THR A 335 13.61 6.06 -10.15
C THR A 335 12.88 6.96 -11.16
N GLY A 336 13.13 6.73 -12.45
CA GLY A 336 12.55 7.48 -13.56
C GLY A 336 13.20 8.85 -13.80
N PRO A 337 12.66 9.64 -14.74
CA PRO A 337 13.07 11.02 -14.96
C PRO A 337 12.86 11.91 -13.73
N VAL A 338 13.69 12.93 -13.57
CA VAL A 338 13.62 13.89 -12.44
C VAL A 338 12.38 14.78 -12.46
N SER A 339 11.75 14.96 -13.63
CA SER A 339 10.55 15.76 -13.82
C SER A 339 9.71 15.20 -14.98
N GLY A 340 8.41 15.54 -14.98
CA GLY A 340 7.47 15.12 -16.00
C GLY A 340 6.11 15.77 -15.84
N ILE A 341 5.16 15.35 -16.66
CA ILE A 341 3.76 15.84 -16.64
C ILE A 341 2.86 14.79 -15.99
N TYR A 342 3.07 13.51 -16.32
CA TYR A 342 2.26 12.39 -15.87
C TYR A 342 3.08 11.43 -15.02
N ARG A 343 2.46 10.79 -14.04
CA ARG A 343 3.07 9.70 -13.27
C ARG A 343 2.76 8.37 -13.91
N VAL A 344 3.66 7.41 -13.76
CA VAL A 344 3.49 6.06 -14.29
C VAL A 344 2.34 5.34 -13.58
N LEU A 345 1.52 4.64 -14.36
CA LEU A 345 0.54 3.67 -13.91
C LEU A 345 0.81 2.29 -14.50
N ARG A 346 0.59 1.25 -13.71
CA ARG A 346 0.86 -0.15 -14.07
C ARG A 346 -0.28 -1.09 -13.69
N GLY A 347 -0.31 -2.28 -14.30
CA GLY A 347 -1.20 -3.37 -13.88
C GLY A 347 -2.56 -3.47 -14.57
N ALA A 348 -3.01 -2.46 -15.30
CA ALA A 348 -4.38 -2.37 -15.81
C ALA A 348 -5.43 -2.35 -14.70
N CYS A 349 -6.69 -2.61 -15.04
CA CYS A 349 -7.80 -2.50 -14.12
C CYS A 349 -9.01 -3.29 -14.64
N TRP A 350 -10.11 -3.29 -13.89
CA TRP A 350 -11.36 -3.99 -14.22
C TRP A 350 -12.01 -3.53 -15.54
N VAL A 351 -11.71 -2.32 -16.05
CA VAL A 351 -12.13 -1.87 -17.39
C VAL A 351 -11.11 -2.14 -18.50
N GLY A 352 -9.87 -2.48 -18.14
CA GLY A 352 -8.77 -2.65 -19.10
C GLY A 352 -8.83 -3.98 -19.82
N SER A 353 -8.50 -3.99 -21.11
CA SER A 353 -8.42 -5.24 -21.89
C SER A 353 -7.13 -6.02 -21.62
N ALA A 354 -7.09 -7.26 -22.11
CA ALA A 354 -5.99 -8.19 -21.89
C ALA A 354 -4.60 -7.67 -22.31
N ASP A 355 -4.51 -6.76 -23.28
CA ASP A 355 -3.27 -6.11 -23.69
C ASP A 355 -2.73 -5.13 -22.65
N TYR A 356 -3.61 -4.40 -21.96
CA TYR A 356 -3.22 -3.52 -20.86
C TYR A 356 -2.74 -4.33 -19.66
N CYS A 357 -3.26 -5.54 -19.49
CA CYS A 357 -2.88 -6.47 -18.44
C CYS A 357 -1.46 -7.06 -18.61
N ARG A 358 -0.74 -6.77 -19.70
CA ARG A 358 0.63 -7.25 -19.85
C ARG A 358 1.53 -6.59 -18.80
N VAL A 359 2.42 -7.36 -18.19
CA VAL A 359 3.36 -6.85 -17.18
C VAL A 359 4.24 -5.72 -17.69
N ALA A 360 4.46 -5.63 -19.00
CA ALA A 360 5.25 -4.59 -19.64
C ALA A 360 4.42 -3.33 -20.01
N TYR A 361 3.09 -3.40 -20.04
CA TYR A 361 2.26 -2.27 -20.49
C TYR A 361 2.27 -1.11 -19.49
N ARG A 362 2.53 0.09 -19.98
CA ARG A 362 2.68 1.31 -19.17
C ARG A 362 1.57 2.28 -19.54
N ASN A 363 1.03 2.98 -18.55
CA ASN A 363 0.01 3.99 -18.78
C ASN A 363 0.45 5.36 -18.23
N TYR A 364 0.11 6.42 -18.96
CA TYR A 364 0.53 7.80 -18.68
C TYR A 364 -0.56 8.85 -18.91
N TYR A 365 -1.83 8.48 -18.88
CA TYR A 365 -2.90 9.42 -19.23
C TYR A 365 -3.30 10.39 -18.13
N PHE A 366 -2.80 10.20 -16.91
CA PHE A 366 -3.32 10.88 -15.73
C PHE A 366 -2.29 11.79 -15.06
N TRP A 367 -2.74 13.00 -14.79
CA TRP A 367 -2.02 13.98 -13.98
C TRP A 367 -1.89 13.46 -12.55
N PRO A 368 -0.87 13.89 -11.78
CA PRO A 368 -0.67 13.42 -10.40
C PRO A 368 -1.87 13.68 -9.47
N ASP A 369 -2.68 14.71 -9.76
CA ASP A 369 -3.88 15.07 -9.01
C ASP A 369 -5.14 14.32 -9.47
N SER A 370 -5.08 13.55 -10.56
CA SER A 370 -6.23 12.83 -11.10
C SER A 370 -6.73 11.75 -10.14
N ARG A 371 -8.06 11.63 -10.02
CA ARG A 371 -8.75 10.69 -9.12
C ARG A 371 -9.79 9.90 -9.89
N VAL A 372 -9.45 8.67 -10.25
CA VAL A 372 -10.24 7.85 -11.20
C VAL A 372 -10.75 6.59 -10.50
N ASP A 373 -11.93 6.11 -10.88
CA ASP A 373 -12.63 5.00 -10.20
C ASP A 373 -12.07 3.60 -10.51
N TYR A 374 -10.94 3.56 -11.21
CA TYR A 374 -10.20 2.35 -11.54
C TYR A 374 -8.68 2.53 -11.36
N VAL A 375 -8.27 3.55 -10.59
CA VAL A 375 -6.88 3.83 -10.23
C VAL A 375 -6.76 3.81 -8.70
N GLY A 376 -5.87 2.96 -8.21
CA GLY A 376 -5.44 2.84 -6.83
C GLY A 376 -3.92 2.78 -6.74
N PHE A 377 -3.39 2.05 -5.76
CA PHE A 377 -1.95 1.92 -5.56
C PHE A 377 -1.63 0.77 -4.60
N ARG A 378 -0.36 0.39 -4.59
CA ARG A 378 0.26 -0.47 -3.57
C ARG A 378 1.54 0.21 -3.07
N VAL A 379 2.12 -0.28 -1.98
CA VAL A 379 3.29 0.36 -1.35
C VAL A 379 4.51 -0.55 -1.35
N SER A 380 5.68 0.09 -1.37
CA SER A 380 6.99 -0.54 -1.18
C SER A 380 7.65 0.00 0.08
N LEU A 381 8.62 -0.75 0.59
CA LEU A 381 9.45 -0.39 1.74
C LEU A 381 10.89 -0.86 1.48
N GLY A 382 11.86 0.02 1.73
CA GLY A 382 13.29 -0.32 1.66
C GLY A 382 13.68 -1.45 2.62
N VAL A 383 14.75 -2.17 2.30
CA VAL A 383 15.43 -3.07 3.25
C VAL A 383 16.66 -2.38 3.80
N ASP A 384 16.95 -2.60 5.08
CA ASP A 384 18.14 -2.10 5.76
C ASP A 384 19.44 -2.72 5.23
#